data_AF-A0A4Y1MRL0-F1
#
_entry.id   AF-A0A4Y1MRL0-F1
#
_cell.length_a   1.000
_cell.length_b   1.000
_cell.length_c   1.000
_cell.angle_alpha   90.00
_cell.angle_beta   90.00
_cell.angle_gamma   90.00
#
_symmetry.space_group_name_H-M   'P 1'
#
loop_
_entity.id
_entity.type
_entity.pdbx_description
1 polymer ?
#
loop_
_entity_poly.entity_id
_entity_poly.type
_entity_poly.pdbx_seq_one_letter_code
_entity_poly.pdbx_strand_id
1 'polypeptide(L)'
;LVSGDTWKEAPQVALTVDGVRYGGVYTITAQHDQGETQLISVQGSWGSGAHEIGMQLLNDEWGGTSDTDRNAYLIGASYGQSIVEEASASLLDSNRFSFMVEV
;
A
#
# COMPACT_ATOMS: atom_id res chain seq x y z
N LEU A 1 -2.42 -4.04 -5.76
CA LEU A 1 -2.31 -5.32 -5.06
C LEU A 1 -1.38 -5.13 -3.88
N VAL A 2 -1.79 -5.60 -2.71
CA VAL A 2 -1.01 -5.47 -1.48
C VAL A 2 -0.96 -6.81 -0.75
N SER A 3 0.03 -6.98 0.11
CA SER A 3 0.07 -8.03 1.13
C SER A 3 0.81 -7.50 2.35
N GLY A 4 0.88 -8.29 3.42
CA GLY A 4 1.46 -7.84 4.67
C GLY A 4 2.00 -8.97 5.52
N ASP A 5 2.87 -8.62 6.44
CA ASP A 5 3.30 -9.49 7.53
C ASP A 5 2.49 -9.13 8.78
N THR A 6 1.71 -10.09 9.27
CA THR A 6 0.88 -9.87 10.46
C THR A 6 1.68 -10.20 11.71
N TRP A 7 1.88 -9.20 12.57
CA TRP A 7 2.42 -9.40 13.91
C TRP A 7 1.59 -8.64 14.95
N LYS A 8 1.02 -9.40 15.92
CA LYS A 8 -0.04 -8.99 16.87
C LYS A 8 -1.35 -8.56 16.21
N GLU A 9 -1.28 -7.59 15.31
CA GLU A 9 -2.37 -7.07 14.50
C GLU A 9 -1.96 -7.01 13.02
N ALA A 10 -2.96 -6.95 12.15
CA ALA A 10 -2.75 -6.81 10.71
C ALA A 10 -2.17 -5.42 10.35
N PRO A 11 -1.34 -5.32 9.30
CA PRO A 11 -0.87 -4.03 8.79
C PRO A 11 -2.04 -3.14 8.37
N GLN A 12 -1.97 -1.87 8.77
CA GLN A 12 -2.93 -0.85 8.43
C GLN A 12 -2.28 0.23 7.58
N VAL A 13 -2.83 0.48 6.40
CA VAL A 13 -2.28 1.46 5.47
C VAL A 13 -3.24 2.61 5.19
N ALA A 14 -2.64 3.75 4.87
CA ALA A 14 -3.29 4.92 4.32
C ALA A 14 -2.99 5.06 2.85
N LEU A 15 -3.94 5.58 2.08
CA LEU A 15 -3.70 6.05 0.73
C LEU A 15 -3.83 7.57 0.64
N THR A 16 -3.07 8.17 -0.28
CA THR A 16 -3.17 9.58 -0.66
C THR A 16 -3.22 9.71 -2.17
N VAL A 17 -3.95 10.72 -2.64
CA VAL A 17 -3.93 11.18 -4.04
C VAL A 17 -3.56 12.65 -4.02
N ASP A 18 -2.49 13.03 -4.71
CA ASP A 18 -1.93 14.39 -4.71
C ASP A 18 -1.71 14.94 -3.29
N GLY A 19 -1.19 14.10 -2.41
CA GLY A 19 -0.96 14.43 -0.99
C GLY A 19 -2.22 14.50 -0.12
N VAL A 20 -3.42 14.38 -0.69
CA VAL A 20 -4.68 14.38 0.06
C VAL A 20 -5.06 12.95 0.44
N ARG A 21 -5.41 12.73 1.71
CA ARG A 21 -5.89 11.43 2.21
C ARG A 21 -7.06 10.94 1.38
N TYR A 22 -6.93 9.74 0.82
CA TYR A 22 -8.00 9.05 0.11
C TYR A 22 -8.59 7.95 0.99
N GLY A 23 -9.91 7.93 1.12
CA GLY A 23 -10.61 6.92 1.88
C GLY A 23 -10.22 6.90 3.37
N GLY A 24 -10.33 5.72 3.97
CA GLY A 24 -10.07 5.50 5.39
C GLY A 24 -8.71 4.89 5.70
N VAL A 25 -8.71 3.97 6.65
CA VAL A 25 -7.61 3.05 6.92
C VAL A 25 -7.96 1.72 6.27
N TYR A 26 -7.01 1.15 5.53
CA TYR A 26 -7.16 -0.16 4.90
C TYR A 26 -6.39 -1.19 5.73
N THR A 27 -7.08 -2.25 6.16
CA THR A 27 -6.42 -3.38 6.84
C THR A 27 -6.03 -4.43 5.80
N ILE A 28 -4.77 -4.84 5.83
CA ILE A 28 -4.23 -5.87 4.93
C ILE A 28 -4.29 -7.22 5.64
N THR A 29 -5.12 -8.14 5.13
CA THR A 29 -5.28 -9.49 5.69
C THR A 29 -4.54 -10.56 4.89
N ALA A 30 -4.15 -10.26 3.64
CA ALA A 30 -3.36 -11.16 2.80
C ALA A 30 -1.92 -11.29 3.35
N GLN A 31 -1.48 -12.53 3.58
CA GLN A 31 -0.17 -12.85 4.13
C GLN A 31 0.92 -12.90 3.05
N HIS A 32 1.98 -12.11 3.23
CA HIS A 32 3.07 -11.97 2.25
C HIS A 32 3.91 -13.25 2.15
N ASP A 33 4.24 -13.88 3.27
CA ASP A 33 5.01 -15.13 3.35
C ASP A 33 4.31 -16.32 2.68
N GLN A 34 2.97 -16.27 2.58
CA GLN A 34 2.14 -17.25 1.87
C GLN A 34 1.93 -16.91 0.39
N GLY A 35 2.48 -15.79 -0.09
CA GLY A 35 2.32 -15.33 -1.47
C GLY A 35 0.90 -14.83 -1.78
N GLU A 36 0.10 -14.50 -0.76
CA GLU A 36 -1.24 -13.98 -0.96
C GLU A 36 -1.21 -12.53 -1.46
N THR A 37 -2.29 -12.11 -2.13
CA THR A 37 -2.50 -10.70 -2.48
C THR A 37 -3.93 -10.28 -2.21
N GLN A 38 -4.08 -9.03 -1.82
CA GLN A 38 -5.33 -8.34 -1.60
C GLN A 38 -5.46 -7.16 -2.56
N LEU A 39 -6.65 -6.98 -3.12
CA LEU A 39 -6.95 -5.81 -3.92
C LEU A 39 -7.48 -4.69 -3.03
N ILE A 40 -6.85 -3.51 -3.11
CA ILE A 40 -7.45 -2.25 -2.66
C ILE A 40 -7.86 -1.49 -3.92
N SER A 41 -9.15 -1.20 -4.04
CA SER A 41 -9.69 -0.41 -5.15
C SER A 41 -9.78 1.06 -4.76
N VAL A 42 -9.20 1.91 -5.61
CA VAL A 42 -9.26 3.36 -5.50
C VAL A 42 -10.09 3.87 -6.67
N GLN A 43 -11.15 4.61 -6.39
CA GLN A 43 -12.00 5.25 -7.40
C GLN A 43 -12.11 6.74 -7.13
N GLY A 44 -11.88 7.55 -8.15
CA GLY A 44 -12.01 9.00 -8.05
C GLY A 44 -12.20 9.61 -9.43
N SER A 45 -12.77 10.81 -9.44
CA SER A 45 -12.81 11.66 -10.64
C SER A 45 -11.68 12.67 -10.52
N TRP A 46 -10.46 12.20 -10.78
CA TRP A 46 -9.30 13.09 -10.90
C TRP A 46 -9.30 13.68 -12.32
N GLY A 47 -8.76 14.89 -12.45
CA GLY A 47 -8.64 15.52 -13.77
C GLY A 47 -7.73 14.71 -14.68
N SER A 48 -7.66 15.09 -15.96
CA SER A 48 -6.65 14.52 -16.85
C SER A 48 -5.25 14.93 -16.40
N GLY A 49 -4.28 14.02 -16.54
CA GLY A 49 -2.86 14.29 -16.30
C GLY A 49 -2.25 13.43 -15.19
N ALA A 50 -1.03 13.78 -14.80
CA ALA A 50 -0.28 13.03 -13.80
C ALA A 50 -0.79 13.30 -12.39
N HIS A 51 -1.04 12.23 -11.64
CA HIS A 51 -1.45 12.23 -10.23
C HIS A 51 -0.48 11.41 -9.38
N GLU A 52 -0.15 11.91 -8.19
CA GLU A 52 0.70 11.18 -7.24
C GLU A 52 -0.17 10.28 -6.36
N ILE A 53 0.07 8.97 -6.41
CA ILE A 53 -0.54 8.02 -5.49
C ILE A 53 0.47 7.65 -4.42
N GLY A 54 0.12 7.86 -3.16
CA GLY A 54 0.97 7.49 -2.02
C GLY A 54 0.33 6.44 -1.13
N MET A 55 1.15 5.54 -0.58
CA MET A 55 0.77 4.59 0.45
C MET A 55 1.72 4.70 1.66
N GLN A 56 1.17 4.59 2.87
CA GLN A 56 1.92 4.64 4.12
C GLN A 56 1.42 3.58 5.10
N LEU A 57 2.34 2.88 5.76
CA LEU A 57 2.05 2.02 6.91
C LEU A 57 1.81 2.89 8.16
N LEU A 58 0.72 2.64 8.89
CA LEU A 58 0.25 3.49 9.99
C LEU A 58 0.52 2.92 11.37
N ASN A 59 0.58 1.60 11.48
CA ASN A 59 0.73 0.89 12.73
C ASN A 59 2.00 0.06 12.68
N ASP A 60 3.12 0.62 12.26
CA ASP A 60 4.42 -0.07 12.36
C ASP A 60 4.67 -0.56 13.80
N GLU A 61 5.17 -1.79 13.93
CA GLU A 61 5.60 -2.33 15.20
C GLU A 61 6.67 -3.42 15.01
N TRP A 62 7.85 -3.20 15.60
CA TRP A 62 8.99 -4.11 15.56
C TRP A 62 9.26 -4.77 16.90
N GLY A 63 9.32 -6.10 16.92
CA GLY A 63 9.55 -6.93 18.09
C GLY A 63 10.99 -7.42 18.29
N GLY A 64 11.91 -7.07 17.39
CA GLY A 64 13.32 -7.43 17.46
C GLY A 64 13.76 -8.56 16.54
N THR A 65 12.85 -9.21 15.83
CA THR A 65 13.12 -10.26 14.82
C THR A 65 12.18 -10.14 13.63
N SER A 66 12.57 -10.66 12.46
CA SER A 66 11.73 -10.66 11.25
C SER A 66 10.32 -11.23 11.47
N ASP A 67 10.22 -12.29 12.27
CA ASP A 67 8.95 -12.97 12.57
C ASP A 67 8.09 -12.18 13.57
N THR A 68 8.64 -11.12 14.13
CA THR A 68 7.98 -10.21 15.07
C THR A 68 7.91 -8.80 14.49
N ASP A 69 7.73 -8.70 13.18
CA ASP A 69 7.65 -7.44 12.45
C ASP A 69 6.31 -7.27 11.77
N ARG A 70 5.77 -6.06 11.77
CA ARG A 70 4.53 -5.75 11.06
C ARG A 70 4.85 -4.90 9.83
N ASN A 71 4.77 -5.52 8.66
CA ASN A 71 5.13 -4.88 7.40
C ASN A 71 3.97 -4.85 6.42
N ALA A 72 3.95 -3.85 5.54
CA ALA A 72 3.04 -3.80 4.39
C ALA A 72 3.82 -3.79 3.08
N TYR A 73 3.26 -4.40 2.05
CA TYR A 73 3.88 -4.51 0.74
C TYR A 73 2.94 -4.01 -0.34
N LEU A 74 3.43 -3.07 -1.15
CA LEU A 74 2.86 -2.78 -2.46
C LEU A 74 3.43 -3.79 -3.45
N ILE A 75 2.59 -4.67 -3.98
CA ILE A 75 3.02 -5.71 -4.94
C ILE A 75 2.95 -5.19 -6.37
N GLY A 76 2.00 -4.31 -6.65
CA GLY A 76 1.73 -3.80 -7.99
C GLY A 76 0.54 -2.86 -7.99
N ALA A 77 0.45 -1.97 -8.97
CA ALA A 77 -0.75 -1.18 -9.22
C ALA A 77 -1.08 -1.15 -10.72
N SER A 78 -2.36 -0.91 -11.01
CA SER A 78 -2.84 -0.63 -12.35
C SER A 78 -3.83 0.53 -12.30
N TYR A 79 -3.90 1.27 -13.41
CA TYR A 79 -4.93 2.25 -13.66
C TYR A 79 -5.70 1.85 -14.92
N GLY A 80 -7.00 1.61 -14.76
CA GLY A 80 -7.78 0.91 -15.79
C GLY A 80 -7.16 -0.45 -16.10
N GLN A 81 -6.72 -0.63 -17.35
CA GLN A 81 -6.06 -1.86 -17.82
C GLN A 81 -4.53 -1.74 -17.90
N SER A 82 -3.97 -0.55 -17.62
CA SER A 82 -2.54 -0.29 -17.74
C SER A 82 -1.84 -0.57 -16.42
N ILE A 83 -0.75 -1.34 -16.49
CA ILE A 83 0.14 -1.59 -15.34
C ILE A 83 0.97 -0.33 -15.07
N VAL A 84 1.19 -0.04 -13.79
CA VAL A 84 2.12 1.00 -13.34
C VAL A 84 3.41 0.32 -12.88
N GLU A 85 4.42 0.31 -13.74
CA GLU A 85 5.66 -0.48 -13.55
C GLU A 85 6.43 -0.11 -12.27
N GLU A 86 6.39 1.16 -11.85
CA GLU A 86 7.10 1.64 -10.65
C GLU A 86 6.34 1.36 -9.34
N ALA A 87 5.12 0.81 -9.39
CA ALA A 87 4.26 0.64 -8.23
C ALA A 87 4.57 -0.64 -7.45
N SER A 88 5.77 -0.73 -6.88
CA SER A 88 6.19 -1.81 -5.97
C SER A 88 7.09 -1.27 -4.87
N ALA A 89 6.81 -1.65 -3.63
CA ALA A 89 7.54 -1.17 -2.45
C ALA A 89 7.30 -2.02 -1.22
N SER A 90 8.33 -2.10 -0.36
CA SER A 90 8.20 -2.59 1.01
C SER A 90 8.09 -1.41 1.97
N LEU A 91 7.05 -1.42 2.78
CA LEU A 91 6.82 -0.47 3.87
C LEU A 91 7.13 -1.20 5.17
N LEU A 92 8.40 -1.05 5.61
CA LEU A 92 8.98 -1.77 6.75
C LEU A 92 9.01 -0.95 8.03
N ASP A 93 8.56 0.29 7.95
CA ASP A 93 8.41 1.21 9.07
C ASP A 93 7.27 2.19 8.71
N SER A 94 7.10 3.28 9.45
CA SER A 94 6.08 4.29 9.15
C SER A 94 6.36 5.16 7.89
N ASN A 95 7.23 4.71 6.98
CA ASN A 95 7.53 5.37 5.72
C ASN A 95 6.32 5.45 4.76
N ARG A 96 6.41 6.41 3.86
CA ARG A 96 5.51 6.58 2.72
C ARG A 96 6.26 6.26 1.43
N PHE A 97 5.64 5.47 0.58
CA PHE A 97 6.04 5.30 -0.81
C PHE A 97 5.02 5.99 -1.72
N SER A 98 5.47 6.56 -2.85
CA SER A 98 4.58 7.10 -3.86
C SER A 98 5.07 6.82 -5.27
N PHE A 99 4.12 6.83 -6.21
CA PHE A 99 4.33 6.65 -7.64
C PHE A 99 3.35 7.51 -8.41
N MET A 100 3.67 7.82 -9.67
CA MET A 100 2.81 8.61 -10.55
C MET A 100 1.87 7.70 -11.35
N VAL A 101 0.65 8.19 -11.57
CA VAL A 101 -0.33 7.60 -12.48
C VAL A 101 -0.79 8.68 -13.46
N GLU A 102 -0.81 8.34 -14.75
CA GLU A 102 -1.40 9.20 -15.78
C GLU A 102 -2.89 8.87 -15.93
N VAL A 103 -3.76 9.87 -15.72
CA VAL A 103 -5.23 9.77 -15.78
C VAL A 103 -5.80 10.26 -17.10
#